data_AF-A0A813YBS8-F1
#
_entry.id   AF-A0A813YBS8-F1
#
_cell.length_a   1.000
_cell.length_b   1.000
_cell.length_c   1.000
_cell.angle_alpha   90.00
_cell.angle_beta   90.00
_cell.angle_gamma   90.00
#
_symmetry.space_group_name_H-M   'P 1'
#
loop_
_entity.id
_entity.type
_entity.pdbx_description
1 polymer ?
#
loop_
_entity_poly.entity_id
_entity_poly.type
_entity_poly.pdbx_seq_one_letter_code
_entity_poly.pdbx_strand_id
1 'polypeptide(L)'
;MEALKCPYDGHCEININNRHICSHCRLVKCLNSGMQVEMIQPSFAKRNKPNRKQKSIKDSKQITSTALRRLNEPEQFPTLNLLRSDQSTLTVDQWNLLSNISHCYDAYSGLSIGERFMLEQNNLPFKIRFKQGPIVNFVGMILDKCQSLYTNNQDFLSLSADDRSILLHNLFKHTGSLCANFIGYKIHLFDCPAYFNTLEIITHPDVLPAAKRIAKRLNFDIIIMKLFLAILSFSTTRYTVYLKTSPDNLSNIKQILCIQDIYIEMAWRYLVYRYNFEQAVICFSDLIRGYFAVDEAVVKTQEVQWLTDTISSVVTQTEQTLTLN
;
A
#
# COMPACT_ATOMS: atom_id res chain seq x y z
N MET A 1 5.47 26.42 -4.85
CA MET A 1 6.29 27.48 -5.50
C MET A 1 6.44 28.71 -4.57
N GLU A 2 6.56 28.51 -3.25
CA GLU A 2 6.60 29.61 -2.27
C GLU A 2 8.01 30.08 -1.90
N ALA A 3 9.07 29.47 -2.46
CA ALA A 3 10.43 29.65 -1.96
C ALA A 3 11.16 30.94 -2.43
N LEU A 4 10.58 31.73 -3.34
CA LEU A 4 11.21 32.94 -3.87
C LEU A 4 10.19 34.08 -3.92
N LYS A 5 10.07 34.84 -2.83
CA LYS A 5 9.30 36.09 -2.80
C LYS A 5 10.18 37.26 -3.17
N CYS A 6 9.67 38.18 -3.97
CA CYS A 6 10.33 39.46 -4.19
C CYS A 6 10.26 40.27 -2.88
N PRO A 7 11.38 40.84 -2.39
CA PRO A 7 11.36 41.72 -1.23
C PRO A 7 10.78 43.13 -1.54
N TYR A 8 10.44 43.40 -2.80
CA TYR A 8 9.88 44.67 -3.27
C TYR A 8 8.54 44.41 -4.02
N ASP A 9 8.29 45.13 -5.12
CA ASP A 9 7.06 45.13 -5.91
C ASP A 9 7.03 44.11 -7.08
N GLY A 10 8.10 43.34 -7.26
CA GLY A 10 8.21 42.38 -8.37
C GLY A 10 8.82 42.96 -9.66
N HIS A 11 9.23 44.23 -9.66
CA HIS A 11 9.78 44.92 -10.84
C HIS A 11 11.26 45.32 -10.68
N CYS A 12 12.03 44.59 -9.87
CA CYS A 12 13.45 44.90 -9.67
C CYS A 12 14.24 44.88 -10.98
N GLU A 13 14.98 45.95 -11.26
CA GLU A 13 15.93 45.98 -12.37
C GLU A 13 17.08 45.01 -12.09
N ILE A 14 17.36 44.08 -13.02
CA ILE A 14 18.42 43.07 -12.89
C ILE A 14 19.59 43.40 -13.81
N ASN A 15 20.72 43.80 -13.22
CA ASN A 15 22.01 44.08 -13.86
C ASN A 15 23.16 43.32 -13.15
N ILE A 16 24.39 43.47 -13.64
CA ILE A 16 25.56 42.71 -13.13
C ILE A 16 25.85 42.96 -11.65
N ASN A 17 25.56 44.17 -11.17
CA ASN A 17 25.86 44.61 -9.81
C ASN A 17 24.76 44.22 -8.81
N ASN A 18 23.50 44.12 -9.24
CA ASN A 18 22.35 43.91 -8.35
C ASN A 18 21.62 42.56 -8.53
N ARG A 19 22.06 41.70 -9.47
CA ARG A 19 21.45 40.37 -9.74
C ARG A 19 21.43 39.38 -8.57
N HIS A 20 22.10 39.68 -7.47
CA HIS A 20 22.08 38.87 -6.25
C HIS A 20 21.05 39.34 -5.22
N ILE A 21 20.48 40.55 -5.40
CA ILE A 21 19.58 41.20 -4.44
C ILE A 21 18.18 40.58 -4.49
N CYS A 22 17.65 40.26 -5.67
CA CYS A 22 16.33 39.67 -5.83
C CYS A 22 16.38 38.41 -6.70
N SER A 23 16.42 37.24 -6.04
CA SER A 23 16.40 35.93 -6.70
C SER A 23 15.09 35.68 -7.47
N HIS A 24 13.97 36.26 -7.03
CA HIS A 24 12.67 36.16 -7.72
C HIS A 24 12.69 36.86 -9.09
N CYS A 25 12.93 38.17 -9.14
CA CYS A 25 12.95 38.93 -10.39
C CYS A 25 14.07 38.47 -11.34
N ARG A 26 15.18 37.95 -10.80
CA ARG A 26 16.22 37.32 -11.61
C ARG A 26 15.73 36.04 -12.30
N LEU A 27 15.07 35.15 -11.58
CA LEU A 27 14.53 33.92 -12.16
C LEU A 27 13.48 34.23 -13.23
N VAL A 28 12.59 35.20 -12.97
CA VAL A 28 11.60 35.68 -13.96
C VAL A 28 12.29 36.20 -15.22
N LYS A 29 13.35 37.01 -15.08
CA LYS A 29 14.12 37.50 -16.23
C LYS A 29 14.79 36.37 -17.02
N CYS A 30 15.31 35.34 -16.34
CA CYS A 30 15.86 34.14 -16.98
C CYS A 30 14.82 33.40 -17.83
N LEU A 31 13.62 33.17 -17.28
CA LEU A 31 12.52 32.52 -17.99
C LEU A 31 12.03 33.37 -19.17
N ASN A 32 11.88 34.69 -18.98
CA ASN A 32 11.51 35.62 -20.05
C ASN A 32 12.56 35.71 -21.17
N SER A 33 13.82 35.36 -20.87
CA SER A 33 14.89 35.27 -21.86
C SER A 33 14.90 33.93 -22.61
N GLY A 34 13.90 33.07 -22.38
CA GLY A 34 13.74 31.78 -23.07
C GLY A 34 14.45 30.61 -22.41
N MET A 35 14.90 30.72 -21.15
CA MET A 35 15.43 29.57 -20.44
C MET A 35 14.33 28.54 -20.17
N GLN A 36 14.50 27.34 -20.71
CA GLN A 36 13.57 26.23 -20.55
C GLN A 36 13.96 25.41 -19.30
N VAL A 37 13.01 25.25 -18.37
CA VAL A 37 13.21 24.50 -17.13
C VAL A 37 13.47 23.02 -17.41
N GLU A 38 12.89 22.52 -18.50
CA GLU A 38 12.98 21.13 -18.97
C GLU A 38 14.40 20.76 -19.42
N MET A 39 15.24 21.75 -19.74
CA MET A 39 16.62 21.57 -20.20
C MET A 39 17.63 21.47 -19.03
N ILE A 40 17.16 21.64 -17.79
CA ILE A 40 17.99 21.49 -16.59
C ILE A 40 18.13 19.99 -16.29
N GLN A 41 19.36 19.46 -16.38
CA GLN A 41 19.62 18.08 -15.98
C GLN A 41 19.35 17.92 -14.48
N PRO A 42 18.47 16.99 -14.07
CA PRO A 42 18.28 16.69 -12.66
C PRO A 42 19.60 16.15 -12.08
N SER A 43 19.94 16.59 -10.87
CA SER A 43 21.21 16.27 -10.19
C SER A 43 21.48 14.78 -9.97
N PHE A 44 20.48 13.92 -10.16
CA PHE A 44 20.60 12.46 -10.11
C PHE A 44 21.04 11.82 -11.44
N ALA A 45 21.09 12.57 -12.54
CA ALA A 45 21.65 12.11 -13.81
C ALA A 45 23.20 12.14 -13.77
N LYS A 46 23.81 11.41 -12.83
CA LYS A 46 25.24 11.10 -12.93
C LYS A 46 25.46 10.22 -14.16
N ARG A 47 26.19 10.78 -15.13
CA ARG A 47 26.66 10.18 -16.39
C ARG A 47 26.97 8.68 -16.28
N ASN A 48 26.08 7.85 -16.83
CA ASN A 48 26.46 6.54 -17.35
C ASN A 48 27.40 6.75 -18.54
N LYS A 49 28.71 6.73 -18.31
CA LYS A 49 29.68 6.52 -19.40
C LYS A 49 29.60 5.04 -19.79
N PRO A 50 29.17 4.68 -21.02
CA PRO A 50 29.12 3.27 -21.41
C PRO A 50 30.54 2.73 -21.57
N ASN A 51 30.93 1.78 -20.72
CA ASN A 51 32.14 0.98 -20.88
C ASN A 51 31.94 0.01 -22.06
N ARG A 52 32.60 0.34 -23.17
CA ARG A 52 32.71 -0.49 -24.37
C ARG A 52 33.94 -1.40 -24.21
N LYS A 53 33.72 -2.70 -23.93
CA LYS A 53 34.63 -3.90 -23.96
C LYS A 53 34.13 -4.85 -22.85
N GLN A 54 33.86 -6.16 -22.97
CA GLN A 54 34.14 -7.28 -23.87
C GLN A 54 33.07 -8.36 -23.54
N LYS A 55 32.40 -8.99 -24.51
CA LYS A 55 32.76 -10.26 -25.19
C LYS A 55 32.51 -11.54 -24.36
N SER A 56 31.37 -12.18 -24.66
CA SER A 56 31.08 -13.62 -24.79
C SER A 56 31.85 -14.67 -23.97
N ILE A 57 31.12 -15.51 -23.21
CA ILE A 57 31.42 -16.95 -23.06
C ILE A 57 30.10 -17.73 -23.09
N LYS A 58 30.10 -18.81 -23.87
CA LYS A 58 29.02 -19.74 -24.20
C LYS A 58 28.86 -20.85 -23.16
N ASP A 59 27.62 -21.33 -23.05
CA ASP A 59 27.13 -22.72 -22.93
C ASP A 59 27.98 -23.80 -22.23
N SER A 60 27.37 -24.52 -21.27
CA SER A 60 27.18 -25.99 -21.34
C SER A 60 26.31 -26.56 -20.21
N LYS A 61 25.11 -27.03 -20.62
CA LYS A 61 24.34 -28.24 -20.24
C LYS A 61 24.76 -29.05 -19.00
N GLN A 62 23.78 -29.37 -18.14
CA GLN A 62 23.39 -30.78 -17.92
C GLN A 62 21.98 -30.92 -17.35
N ILE A 63 21.17 -31.71 -18.06
CA ILE A 63 19.83 -32.19 -17.72
C ILE A 63 20.02 -33.58 -17.11
N THR A 64 19.42 -33.85 -15.95
CA THR A 64 19.01 -35.21 -15.58
C THR A 64 17.70 -35.16 -14.82
N SER A 65 16.74 -35.87 -15.41
CA SER A 65 15.41 -36.21 -14.90
C SER A 65 15.48 -37.10 -13.67
N THR A 66 14.62 -36.87 -12.67
CA THR A 66 13.92 -37.98 -12.00
C THR A 66 12.61 -37.49 -11.38
N ALA A 67 11.49 -37.85 -12.01
CA ALA A 67 10.16 -37.81 -11.42
C ALA A 67 9.88 -39.12 -10.66
N LEU A 68 8.98 -39.03 -9.69
CA LEU A 68 8.28 -40.11 -8.96
C LEU A 68 9.05 -40.86 -7.85
N ARG A 69 8.91 -40.37 -6.61
CA ARG A 69 8.65 -41.22 -5.44
C ARG A 69 7.95 -40.44 -4.30
N ARG A 70 6.65 -40.77 -4.11
CA ARG A 70 5.88 -40.96 -2.85
C ARG A 70 5.81 -39.76 -1.89
N LEU A 71 4.69 -39.02 -1.79
CA LEU A 71 3.45 -39.32 -1.05
C LEU A 71 3.67 -39.95 0.34
N ASN A 72 3.31 -39.15 1.36
CA ASN A 72 3.19 -39.40 2.81
C ASN A 72 4.37 -38.93 3.67
N GLU A 73 4.29 -37.68 4.16
CA GLU A 73 4.67 -37.27 5.53
C GLU A 73 4.12 -35.85 5.84
N PRO A 74 3.84 -35.50 7.11
CA PRO A 74 3.15 -34.26 7.49
C PRO A 74 4.08 -33.04 7.40
N GLU A 75 3.65 -32.00 6.68
CA GLU A 75 4.45 -30.78 6.45
C GLU A 75 4.66 -29.97 7.74
N GLN A 76 5.79 -30.19 8.40
CA GLN A 76 6.53 -29.11 9.07
C GLN A 76 7.24 -28.30 7.98
N PHE A 77 6.82 -27.05 7.75
CA PHE A 77 7.46 -26.15 6.80
C PHE A 77 8.91 -25.90 7.24
N PRO A 78 9.93 -26.36 6.48
CA PRO A 78 11.30 -25.96 6.76
C PRO A 78 11.46 -24.51 6.29
N THR A 79 12.04 -23.66 7.15
CA THR A 79 12.46 -22.31 6.79
C THR A 79 13.55 -22.43 5.73
N LEU A 80 13.16 -22.42 4.47
CA LEU A 80 14.07 -22.52 3.34
C LEU A 80 14.98 -21.29 3.36
N ASN A 81 16.30 -21.49 3.39
CA ASN A 81 17.26 -20.40 3.27
C ASN A 81 17.30 -19.95 1.80
N LEU A 82 16.39 -19.02 1.44
CA LEU A 82 16.06 -18.56 0.08
C LEU A 82 17.23 -17.94 -0.72
N LEU A 83 18.41 -17.76 -0.11
CA LEU A 83 19.52 -17.01 -0.70
C LEU A 83 20.46 -17.81 -1.62
N ARG A 84 20.45 -19.16 -1.57
CA ARG A 84 21.50 -19.97 -2.25
C ARG A 84 21.08 -20.68 -3.53
N SER A 85 19.79 -20.72 -3.86
CA SER A 85 19.28 -21.45 -5.03
C SER A 85 18.27 -20.65 -5.86
N ASP A 86 18.03 -19.40 -5.50
CA ASP A 86 16.97 -18.60 -6.10
C ASP A 86 17.52 -17.80 -7.29
N GLN A 87 16.88 -17.92 -8.45
CA GLN A 87 17.04 -17.00 -9.59
C GLN A 87 16.42 -15.62 -9.29
N SER A 88 16.49 -15.17 -8.03
CA SER A 88 15.81 -13.99 -7.53
C SER A 88 16.41 -12.75 -8.16
N THR A 89 15.55 -11.85 -8.62
CA THR A 89 15.96 -10.48 -8.98
C THR A 89 16.04 -9.57 -7.75
N LEU A 90 15.74 -10.09 -6.55
CA LEU A 90 15.78 -9.37 -5.29
C LEU A 90 17.18 -9.43 -4.66
N THR A 91 17.68 -8.28 -4.20
CA THR A 91 18.93 -8.20 -3.43
C THR A 91 18.72 -8.68 -1.99
N VAL A 92 19.81 -8.88 -1.23
CA VAL A 92 19.74 -9.24 0.20
C VAL A 92 18.94 -8.21 1.00
N ASP A 93 19.19 -6.92 0.78
CA ASP A 93 18.48 -5.83 1.45
C ASP A 93 16.98 -5.84 1.12
N GLN A 94 16.63 -6.19 -0.12
CA GLN A 94 15.24 -6.31 -0.55
C GLN A 94 14.55 -7.52 0.10
N TRP A 95 15.25 -8.65 0.25
CA TRP A 95 14.74 -9.78 1.02
C TRP A 95 14.55 -9.45 2.50
N ASN A 96 15.49 -8.70 3.10
CA ASN A 96 15.35 -8.22 4.47
C ASN A 96 14.14 -7.30 4.61
N LEU A 97 13.96 -6.36 3.68
CA LEU A 97 12.80 -5.48 3.66
C LEU A 97 11.48 -6.26 3.50
N LEU A 98 11.44 -7.23 2.58
CA LEU A 98 10.27 -8.08 2.39
C LEU A 98 9.96 -8.91 3.64
N SER A 99 10.99 -9.46 4.28
CA SER A 99 10.86 -10.18 5.55
C SER A 99 10.30 -9.26 6.63
N ASN A 100 10.85 -8.04 6.77
CA ASN A 100 10.37 -7.04 7.73
C ASN A 100 8.89 -6.71 7.47
N ILE A 101 8.50 -6.41 6.23
CA ILE A 101 7.10 -6.14 5.87
C ILE A 101 6.20 -7.36 6.16
N SER A 102 6.68 -8.56 5.88
CA SER A 102 5.97 -9.79 6.22
C SER A 102 5.76 -9.92 7.73
N HIS A 103 6.67 -9.41 8.55
CA HIS A 103 6.57 -9.45 10.01
C HIS A 103 5.92 -8.21 10.63
N CYS A 104 5.81 -7.06 9.92
CA CYS A 104 5.17 -5.84 10.42
C CYS A 104 3.71 -6.10 10.82
N TYR A 105 3.00 -6.93 10.06
CA TYR A 105 1.67 -7.40 10.42
C TYR A 105 1.64 -8.92 10.42
N ASP A 106 1.37 -9.52 11.58
CA ASP A 106 1.12 -10.94 11.66
C ASP A 106 -0.26 -11.24 11.06
N ALA A 107 -0.27 -11.49 9.75
CA ALA A 107 -1.49 -11.77 9.03
C ALA A 107 -2.16 -13.09 9.44
N TYR A 108 -1.46 -13.98 10.17
CA TYR A 108 -2.12 -15.11 10.82
C TYR A 108 -3.05 -14.67 11.95
N SER A 109 -2.83 -13.50 12.56
CA SER A 109 -3.77 -12.93 13.54
C SER A 109 -5.10 -12.51 12.90
N GLY A 110 -5.07 -11.85 11.73
CA GLY A 110 -6.29 -11.48 11.00
C GLY A 110 -7.03 -12.68 10.41
N LEU A 111 -6.29 -13.62 9.80
CA LEU A 111 -6.87 -14.84 9.23
C LEU A 111 -7.47 -15.74 10.31
N SER A 112 -6.80 -15.93 11.44
CA SER A 112 -7.34 -16.72 12.55
C SER A 112 -8.62 -16.12 13.15
N ILE A 113 -8.75 -14.78 13.19
CA ILE A 113 -10.02 -14.12 13.54
C ILE A 113 -11.12 -14.51 12.54
N GLY A 114 -10.82 -14.50 11.24
CA GLY A 114 -11.73 -14.93 10.19
C GLY A 114 -12.13 -16.40 10.27
N GLU A 115 -11.17 -17.30 10.45
CA GLU A 115 -11.41 -18.74 10.57
C GLU A 115 -12.28 -19.05 11.79
N ARG A 116 -11.98 -18.44 12.94
CA ARG A 116 -12.80 -18.56 14.14
C ARG A 116 -14.21 -18.04 13.92
N PHE A 117 -14.35 -16.86 13.30
CA PHE A 117 -15.66 -16.31 12.97
C PHE A 117 -16.47 -17.28 12.08
N MET A 118 -15.86 -17.83 11.04
CA MET A 118 -16.53 -18.79 10.16
C MET A 118 -16.91 -20.08 10.89
N LEU A 119 -16.04 -20.59 11.76
CA LEU A 119 -16.34 -21.76 12.59
C LEU A 119 -17.56 -21.50 13.49
N GLU A 120 -17.60 -20.35 14.17
CA GLU A 120 -18.73 -19.94 14.99
C GLU A 120 -20.02 -19.83 14.16
N GLN A 121 -19.97 -19.20 12.98
CA GLN A 121 -21.13 -19.10 12.09
C GLN A 121 -21.61 -20.46 11.58
N ASN A 122 -20.69 -21.37 11.26
CA ASN A 122 -21.02 -22.70 10.77
C ASN A 122 -21.66 -23.60 11.85
N ASN A 123 -21.35 -23.35 13.12
CA ASN A 123 -21.96 -24.06 14.25
C ASN A 123 -23.37 -23.57 14.58
N LEU A 124 -23.80 -22.43 14.04
CA LEU A 124 -25.15 -21.90 14.25
C LEU A 124 -26.17 -22.48 13.25
N PRO A 125 -27.45 -22.59 13.64
CA PRO A 125 -28.55 -22.86 12.71
C PRO A 125 -28.61 -21.83 11.57
N PHE A 126 -28.92 -22.27 10.35
CA PHE A 126 -28.91 -21.43 9.14
C PHE A 126 -29.65 -20.09 9.29
N LYS A 127 -30.80 -20.08 9.99
CA LYS A 127 -31.65 -18.89 10.20
C LYS A 127 -31.01 -17.78 11.04
N ILE A 128 -30.00 -18.12 11.86
CA ILE A 128 -29.34 -17.17 12.76
C ILE A 128 -27.87 -16.90 12.40
N ARG A 129 -27.37 -17.49 11.31
CA ARG A 129 -26.03 -17.15 10.78
C ARG A 129 -25.99 -15.72 10.27
N PHE A 130 -24.80 -15.12 10.33
CA PHE A 130 -24.46 -13.83 9.73
C PHE A 130 -25.41 -12.70 10.11
N LYS A 131 -25.87 -12.65 11.37
CA LYS A 131 -26.65 -11.50 11.87
C LYS A 131 -25.78 -10.26 11.96
N GLN A 132 -26.43 -9.09 12.02
CA GLN A 132 -25.78 -7.78 12.01
C GLN A 132 -24.70 -7.66 13.09
N GLY A 133 -25.04 -7.96 14.34
CA GLY A 133 -24.11 -7.86 15.48
C GLY A 133 -22.81 -8.65 15.29
N PRO A 134 -22.87 -9.96 15.01
CA PRO A 134 -21.67 -10.75 14.71
C PRO A 134 -20.81 -10.21 13.56
N ILE A 135 -21.42 -9.72 12.47
CA ILE A 135 -20.65 -9.14 11.35
C ILE A 135 -19.97 -7.83 11.75
N VAL A 136 -20.68 -6.94 12.44
CA VAL A 136 -20.13 -5.67 12.92
C VAL A 136 -18.96 -5.92 13.87
N ASN A 137 -19.12 -6.85 14.81
CA ASN A 137 -18.03 -7.24 15.72
C ASN A 137 -16.84 -7.81 14.94
N PHE A 138 -17.08 -8.74 14.02
CA PHE A 138 -16.04 -9.32 13.18
C PHE A 138 -15.24 -8.27 12.39
N VAL A 139 -15.92 -7.32 11.76
CA VAL A 139 -15.27 -6.21 11.05
C VAL A 139 -14.46 -5.34 12.02
N GLY A 140 -15.01 -5.01 13.19
CA GLY A 140 -14.30 -4.25 14.23
C GLY A 140 -13.02 -4.94 14.70
N MET A 141 -13.05 -6.26 14.92
CA MET A 141 -11.87 -7.04 15.30
C MET A 141 -10.79 -7.03 14.21
N ILE A 142 -11.17 -7.07 12.94
CA ILE A 142 -10.21 -6.96 11.83
C ILE A 142 -9.59 -5.56 11.80
N LEU A 143 -10.41 -4.51 11.93
CA LEU A 143 -9.94 -3.14 11.93
C LEU A 143 -8.95 -2.88 13.08
N ASP A 144 -9.25 -3.37 14.29
CA ASP A 144 -8.32 -3.31 15.44
C ASP A 144 -6.97 -3.94 15.09
N LYS A 145 -6.95 -5.11 14.45
CA LYS A 145 -5.68 -5.71 14.03
C LYS A 145 -4.94 -4.89 12.98
N CYS A 146 -5.64 -4.20 12.08
CA CYS A 146 -5.00 -3.33 11.08
C CYS A 146 -4.15 -2.22 11.71
N GLN A 147 -4.36 -1.85 12.98
CA GLN A 147 -3.49 -0.91 13.71
C GLN A 147 -2.00 -1.30 13.61
N SER A 148 -1.71 -2.60 13.71
CA SER A 148 -0.32 -3.08 13.73
C SER A 148 0.44 -2.87 12.41
N LEU A 149 -0.26 -2.63 11.30
CA LEU A 149 0.34 -2.15 10.06
C LEU A 149 1.09 -0.82 10.25
N TYR A 150 0.58 0.05 11.12
CA TYR A 150 1.12 1.38 11.37
C TYR A 150 2.09 1.40 12.55
N THR A 151 1.77 0.68 13.63
CA THR A 151 2.61 0.69 14.85
C THR A 151 3.91 -0.08 14.71
N ASN A 152 3.98 -1.04 13.79
CA ASN A 152 5.17 -1.89 13.61
C ASN A 152 5.97 -1.56 12.34
N ASN A 153 5.49 -0.63 11.51
CA ASN A 153 6.17 -0.24 10.28
C ASN A 153 7.21 0.84 10.58
N GLN A 154 8.49 0.50 10.50
CA GLN A 154 9.60 1.41 10.81
C GLN A 154 9.64 2.63 9.88
N ASP A 155 9.29 2.49 8.60
CA ASP A 155 9.24 3.62 7.69
C ASP A 155 8.11 4.59 8.08
N PHE A 156 6.98 4.06 8.59
CA PHE A 156 5.88 4.89 9.10
C PHE A 156 6.29 5.61 10.38
N LEU A 157 6.96 4.91 11.30
CA LEU A 157 7.52 5.48 12.53
C LEU A 157 8.60 6.53 12.28
N SER A 158 9.28 6.48 11.12
CA SER A 158 10.29 7.47 10.74
C SER A 158 9.73 8.85 10.35
N LEU A 159 8.42 8.97 10.19
CA LEU A 159 7.74 10.23 9.85
C LEU A 159 7.48 11.09 11.09
N SER A 160 7.23 12.38 10.88
CA SER A 160 6.81 13.29 11.96
C SER A 160 5.47 12.87 12.56
N ALA A 161 5.21 13.22 13.82
CA ALA A 161 3.93 12.92 14.46
C ALA A 161 2.73 13.47 13.67
N ASP A 162 2.87 14.70 13.14
CA ASP A 162 1.85 15.35 12.32
C ASP A 162 1.60 14.59 11.01
N ASP A 163 2.66 14.23 10.27
CA ASP A 163 2.52 13.47 9.02
C ASP A 163 1.91 12.08 9.27
N ARG A 164 2.28 11.41 10.38
CA ARG A 164 1.69 10.13 10.80
C ARG A 164 0.19 10.27 11.06
N SER A 165 -0.22 11.26 11.85
CA SER A 165 -1.63 11.54 12.16
C SER A 165 -2.45 11.80 10.89
N ILE A 166 -1.93 12.69 10.03
CA ILE A 166 -2.55 13.05 8.76
C ILE A 166 -2.72 11.82 7.85
N LEU A 167 -1.68 11.01 7.67
CA LEU A 167 -1.76 9.80 6.84
C LEU A 167 -2.74 8.78 7.44
N LEU A 168 -2.70 8.57 8.75
CA LEU A 168 -3.55 7.61 9.44
C LEU A 168 -5.03 7.96 9.27
N HIS A 169 -5.43 9.21 9.58
CA HIS A 169 -6.81 9.66 9.41
C HIS A 169 -7.31 9.56 7.96
N ASN A 170 -6.41 9.76 6.99
CA ASN A 170 -6.78 9.76 5.58
C ASN A 170 -6.82 8.37 4.94
N LEU A 171 -6.00 7.44 5.39
CA LEU A 171 -5.73 6.19 4.68
C LEU A 171 -6.19 4.94 5.46
N PHE A 172 -6.42 5.04 6.77
CA PHE A 172 -6.82 3.88 7.58
C PHE A 172 -8.11 3.23 7.07
N LYS A 173 -9.07 4.03 6.60
CA LYS A 173 -10.32 3.50 6.04
C LYS A 173 -10.07 2.65 4.78
N HIS A 174 -9.11 3.02 3.94
CA HIS A 174 -8.73 2.25 2.75
C HIS A 174 -7.98 0.97 3.11
N THR A 175 -6.95 1.07 3.96
CA THR A 175 -6.16 -0.10 4.38
C THR A 175 -7.01 -1.09 5.17
N GLY A 176 -7.83 -0.61 6.11
CA GLY A 176 -8.77 -1.42 6.89
C GLY A 176 -9.84 -2.09 6.05
N SER A 177 -10.46 -1.35 5.11
CA SER A 177 -11.45 -1.90 4.18
C SER A 177 -10.84 -3.00 3.32
N LEU A 178 -9.67 -2.77 2.76
CA LEU A 178 -8.99 -3.73 1.91
C LEU A 178 -8.56 -4.98 2.70
N CYS A 179 -8.06 -4.82 3.92
CA CYS A 179 -7.72 -5.93 4.81
C CYS A 179 -8.95 -6.78 5.16
N ALA A 180 -10.07 -6.14 5.54
CA ALA A 180 -11.32 -6.84 5.82
C ALA A 180 -11.85 -7.61 4.61
N ASN A 181 -11.77 -7.02 3.42
CA ASN A 181 -12.16 -7.72 2.20
C ASN A 181 -11.22 -8.89 1.88
N PHE A 182 -9.90 -8.73 2.06
CA PHE A 182 -8.94 -9.81 1.84
C PHE A 182 -9.18 -11.00 2.78
N ILE A 183 -9.39 -10.74 4.07
CA ILE A 183 -9.70 -11.78 5.06
C ILE A 183 -11.03 -12.45 4.71
N GLY A 184 -12.08 -11.65 4.40
CA GLY A 184 -13.37 -12.17 3.98
C GLY A 184 -13.29 -13.07 2.73
N TYR A 185 -12.44 -12.72 1.77
CA TYR A 185 -12.16 -13.56 0.61
C TYR A 185 -11.48 -14.88 1.01
N LYS A 186 -10.42 -14.82 1.82
CA LYS A 186 -9.64 -16.02 2.21
C LYS A 186 -10.45 -17.04 3.01
N ILE A 187 -11.43 -16.59 3.77
CA ILE A 187 -12.30 -17.47 4.58
C ILE A 187 -13.60 -17.85 3.88
N HIS A 188 -13.73 -17.58 2.58
CA HIS A 188 -14.93 -17.87 1.78
C HIS A 188 -16.21 -17.19 2.29
N LEU A 189 -16.08 -16.06 3.00
CA LEU A 189 -17.23 -15.29 3.50
C LEU A 189 -18.09 -14.76 2.35
N PHE A 190 -17.45 -14.39 1.24
CA PHE A 190 -18.13 -13.92 0.04
C PHE A 190 -18.87 -15.00 -0.75
N ASP A 191 -18.68 -16.29 -0.42
CA ASP A 191 -19.45 -17.37 -1.01
C ASP A 191 -20.81 -17.55 -0.31
N CYS A 192 -21.07 -16.81 0.78
CA CYS A 192 -22.28 -16.90 1.59
C CYS A 192 -23.30 -15.79 1.20
N PRO A 193 -24.44 -16.10 0.56
CA PRO A 193 -25.44 -15.07 0.21
C PRO A 193 -26.02 -14.35 1.43
N ALA A 194 -26.18 -15.05 2.55
CA ALA A 194 -26.66 -14.48 3.81
C ALA A 194 -25.74 -13.38 4.34
N TYR A 195 -24.43 -13.46 4.10
CA TYR A 195 -23.49 -12.41 4.46
C TYR A 195 -23.78 -11.12 3.66
N PHE A 196 -23.97 -11.23 2.34
CA PHE A 196 -24.28 -10.07 1.51
C PHE A 196 -25.62 -9.43 1.86
N ASN A 197 -26.65 -10.22 2.16
CA ASN A 197 -27.95 -9.69 2.59
C ASN A 197 -27.81 -8.86 3.87
N THR A 198 -27.00 -9.32 4.83
CA THR A 198 -26.78 -8.56 6.06
C THR A 198 -25.87 -7.37 5.83
N LEU A 199 -24.84 -7.50 4.98
CA LEU A 199 -23.96 -6.39 4.60
C LEU A 199 -24.76 -5.25 3.96
N GLU A 200 -25.73 -5.57 3.10
CA GLU A 200 -26.66 -4.61 2.50
C GLU A 200 -27.47 -3.85 3.55
N ILE A 201 -27.89 -4.52 4.64
CA ILE A 201 -28.68 -3.88 5.70
C ILE A 201 -27.83 -3.00 6.61
N ILE A 202 -26.61 -3.44 6.98
CA ILE A 202 -25.75 -2.68 7.89
C ILE A 202 -24.92 -1.59 7.20
N THR A 203 -24.89 -1.61 5.86
CA THR A 203 -24.25 -0.58 5.04
C THR A 203 -25.28 0.02 4.09
N HIS A 204 -24.84 0.59 2.96
CA HIS A 204 -25.73 1.06 1.91
C HIS A 204 -25.77 0.03 0.77
N PRO A 205 -26.92 -0.21 0.10
CA PRO A 205 -27.02 -1.14 -1.03
C PRO A 205 -25.99 -0.89 -2.15
N ASP A 206 -25.60 0.37 -2.35
CA ASP A 206 -24.60 0.75 -3.35
C ASP A 206 -23.17 0.26 -3.06
N VAL A 207 -22.89 -0.19 -1.82
CA VAL A 207 -21.60 -0.76 -1.41
C VAL A 207 -21.44 -2.18 -1.94
N LEU A 208 -22.54 -2.93 -2.08
CA LEU A 208 -22.53 -4.35 -2.46
C LEU A 208 -21.85 -4.61 -3.81
N PRO A 209 -22.14 -3.84 -4.89
CA PRO A 209 -21.44 -3.98 -6.16
C PRO A 209 -19.93 -3.76 -6.04
N ALA A 210 -19.49 -2.79 -5.24
CA ALA A 210 -18.08 -2.51 -5.02
C ALA A 210 -17.42 -3.66 -4.24
N ALA A 211 -18.03 -4.13 -3.15
CA ALA A 211 -17.55 -5.27 -2.36
C ALA A 211 -17.40 -6.54 -3.23
N LYS A 212 -18.39 -6.86 -4.07
CA LYS A 212 -18.30 -8.00 -5.00
C LYS A 212 -17.19 -7.83 -6.04
N ARG A 213 -16.94 -6.60 -6.54
CA ARG A 213 -15.82 -6.32 -7.47
C ARG A 213 -14.47 -6.47 -6.78
N ILE A 214 -14.35 -6.05 -5.52
CA ILE A 214 -13.14 -6.22 -4.71
C ILE A 214 -12.89 -7.72 -4.51
N ALA A 215 -13.88 -8.47 -4.02
CA ALA A 215 -13.80 -9.91 -3.78
C ALA A 215 -13.26 -10.71 -4.98
N LYS A 216 -13.76 -10.40 -6.19
CA LYS A 216 -13.32 -11.06 -7.43
C LYS A 216 -11.86 -10.82 -7.80
N ARG A 217 -11.24 -9.78 -7.23
CA ARG A 217 -9.87 -9.35 -7.54
C ARG A 217 -8.87 -9.71 -6.45
N LEU A 218 -9.30 -10.22 -5.30
CA LEU A 218 -8.42 -10.50 -4.15
C LEU A 218 -7.73 -11.87 -4.17
N ASN A 219 -7.55 -12.44 -5.36
CA ASN A 219 -6.85 -13.72 -5.51
C ASN A 219 -5.32 -13.52 -5.50
N PHE A 220 -4.81 -12.99 -4.40
CA PHE A 220 -3.39 -12.73 -4.19
C PHE A 220 -2.83 -13.60 -3.06
N ASP A 221 -1.53 -13.84 -3.10
CA ASP A 221 -0.85 -14.34 -1.91
C ASP A 221 -0.78 -13.26 -0.81
N ILE A 222 -0.50 -13.71 0.40
CA ILE A 222 -0.51 -12.86 1.58
C ILE A 222 0.61 -11.81 1.58
N ILE A 223 1.73 -12.10 0.91
CA ILE A 223 2.89 -11.21 0.85
C ILE A 223 2.57 -10.02 -0.07
N ILE A 224 1.96 -10.29 -1.23
CA ILE A 224 1.47 -9.26 -2.16
C ILE A 224 0.47 -8.36 -1.44
N MET A 225 -0.44 -8.94 -0.68
CA MET A 225 -1.41 -8.18 0.09
C MET A 225 -0.74 -7.25 1.12
N LYS A 226 0.27 -7.75 1.85
CA LYS A 226 1.02 -6.93 2.82
C LYS A 226 1.78 -5.80 2.15
N LEU A 227 2.47 -6.08 1.04
CA LEU A 227 3.14 -5.05 0.26
C LEU A 227 2.15 -4.00 -0.24
N PHE A 228 0.98 -4.42 -0.68
CA PHE A 228 -0.03 -3.49 -1.16
C PHE A 228 -0.65 -2.66 -0.05
N LEU A 229 -0.90 -3.23 1.13
CA LEU A 229 -1.28 -2.46 2.32
C LEU A 229 -0.21 -1.45 2.72
N ALA A 230 1.07 -1.83 2.66
CA ALA A 230 2.18 -0.91 2.90
C ALA A 230 2.18 0.24 1.88
N ILE A 231 2.01 -0.04 0.58
CA ILE A 231 1.88 1.02 -0.45
C ILE A 231 0.72 1.97 -0.13
N LEU A 232 -0.42 1.43 0.31
CA LEU A 232 -1.61 2.23 0.61
C LEU A 232 -1.46 3.07 1.87
N SER A 233 -0.68 2.63 2.87
CA SER A 233 -0.39 3.42 4.08
C SER A 233 0.40 4.70 3.82
N PHE A 234 1.07 4.80 2.67
CA PHE A 234 1.80 6.01 2.24
C PHE A 234 1.17 6.63 0.98
N SER A 235 -0.07 6.26 0.65
CA SER A 235 -0.71 6.74 -0.57
C SER A 235 -1.00 8.23 -0.52
N THR A 236 -0.49 8.94 -1.52
CA THR A 236 -0.72 10.38 -1.70
C THR A 236 -1.87 10.68 -2.66
N THR A 237 -2.66 9.68 -3.09
CA THR A 237 -3.71 9.87 -4.12
C THR A 237 -4.71 10.95 -3.75
N ARG A 238 -5.05 11.10 -2.47
CA ARG A 238 -5.92 12.19 -1.99
C ARG A 238 -5.30 13.58 -2.16
N TYR A 239 -3.98 13.70 -2.03
CA TYR A 239 -3.25 14.95 -2.20
C TYR A 239 -3.00 15.28 -3.66
N THR A 240 -2.68 14.30 -4.50
CA THR A 240 -2.41 14.56 -5.92
C THR A 240 -3.67 14.86 -6.72
N VAL A 241 -4.82 14.28 -6.34
CA VAL A 241 -6.09 14.42 -7.08
C VAL A 241 -6.98 15.53 -6.50
N TYR A 242 -6.97 15.75 -5.18
CA TYR A 242 -7.92 16.65 -4.50
C TYR A 242 -7.23 17.81 -3.75
N LEU A 243 -6.15 18.36 -4.32
CA LEU A 243 -5.31 19.48 -3.82
C LEU A 243 -6.05 20.72 -3.26
N LYS A 244 -7.37 20.84 -3.43
CA LYS A 244 -8.16 22.02 -3.02
C LYS A 244 -8.99 21.84 -1.74
N THR A 245 -9.11 20.63 -1.17
CA THR A 245 -10.11 20.38 -0.11
C THR A 245 -9.55 19.93 1.24
N SER A 246 -8.26 19.62 1.38
CA SER A 246 -7.68 19.27 2.68
C SER A 246 -6.88 20.43 3.26
N PRO A 247 -7.22 20.93 4.47
CA PRO A 247 -6.48 22.00 5.14
C PRO A 247 -5.11 21.53 5.66
N ASP A 248 -4.91 20.22 5.79
CA ASP A 248 -3.73 19.64 6.43
C ASP A 248 -2.70 19.21 5.37
N ASN A 249 -1.61 19.98 5.28
CA ASN A 249 -0.52 19.68 4.36
C ASN A 249 0.52 18.76 5.01
N LEU A 250 0.90 17.71 4.29
CA LEU A 250 2.05 16.88 4.68
C LEU A 250 3.33 17.71 4.67
N SER A 251 4.05 17.71 5.79
CA SER A 251 5.28 18.49 5.98
C SER A 251 6.42 17.97 5.10
N ASN A 252 6.53 16.65 4.91
CA ASN A 252 7.57 16.03 4.08
C ASN A 252 7.01 15.04 3.04
N ILE A 253 6.17 15.53 2.13
CA ILE A 253 5.60 14.72 1.04
C ILE A 253 6.68 13.96 0.22
N LYS A 254 7.89 14.52 0.08
CA LYS A 254 8.98 13.88 -0.66
C LYS A 254 9.47 12.60 0.01
N GLN A 255 9.60 12.60 1.35
CA GLN A 255 9.96 11.39 2.09
C GLN A 255 8.87 10.32 1.98
N ILE A 256 7.60 10.72 2.08
CA ILE A 256 6.45 9.82 1.97
C ILE A 256 6.42 9.15 0.59
N LEU A 257 6.57 9.93 -0.49
CA LEU A 257 6.64 9.39 -1.86
C LEU A 257 7.85 8.47 -2.04
N CYS A 258 9.01 8.81 -1.47
CA CYS A 258 10.19 7.95 -1.53
C CYS A 258 9.95 6.59 -0.85
N ILE A 259 9.29 6.56 0.31
CA ILE A 259 8.92 5.32 0.99
C ILE A 259 7.91 4.53 0.14
N GLN A 260 6.90 5.22 -0.40
CA GLN A 260 5.89 4.59 -1.25
C GLN A 260 6.52 3.94 -2.49
N ASP A 261 7.44 4.62 -3.17
CA ASP A 261 8.15 4.13 -4.34
C ASP A 261 8.98 2.89 -4.03
N ILE A 262 9.64 2.83 -2.87
CA ILE A 262 10.35 1.64 -2.40
C ILE A 262 9.39 0.44 -2.33
N TYR A 263 8.21 0.60 -1.73
CA TYR A 263 7.25 -0.50 -1.65
C TYR A 263 6.63 -0.88 -2.99
N ILE A 264 6.39 0.09 -3.88
CA ILE A 264 5.92 -0.18 -5.25
C ILE A 264 6.96 -1.00 -6.01
N GLU A 265 8.24 -0.60 -5.94
CA GLU A 265 9.33 -1.33 -6.58
C GLU A 265 9.47 -2.75 -6.00
N MET A 266 9.36 -2.89 -4.68
CA MET A 266 9.37 -4.18 -4.00
C MET A 266 8.21 -5.08 -4.43
N ALA A 267 6.98 -4.54 -4.49
CA ALA A 267 5.81 -5.26 -4.99
C ALA A 267 6.01 -5.71 -6.43
N TRP A 268 6.50 -4.84 -7.31
CA TRP A 268 6.77 -5.18 -8.69
C TRP A 268 7.81 -6.30 -8.83
N ARG A 269 8.96 -6.18 -8.15
CA ARG A 269 10.02 -7.20 -8.19
C ARG A 269 9.53 -8.52 -7.62
N TYR A 270 8.80 -8.51 -6.51
CA TYR A 270 8.20 -9.72 -5.93
C TYR A 270 7.20 -10.36 -6.90
N LEU A 271 6.37 -9.58 -7.59
CA LEU A 271 5.44 -10.12 -8.59
C LEU A 271 6.17 -10.76 -9.77
N VAL A 272 7.23 -10.13 -10.30
CA VAL A 272 8.05 -10.70 -11.40
C VAL A 272 8.88 -11.91 -10.94
N TYR A 273 9.21 -11.99 -9.65
CA TYR A 273 9.85 -13.15 -9.07
C TYR A 273 8.86 -14.31 -8.92
N ARG A 274 7.69 -14.04 -8.33
CA ARG A 274 6.67 -15.04 -8.00
C ARG A 274 5.91 -15.53 -9.24
N TYR A 275 5.74 -14.64 -10.21
CA TYR A 275 5.01 -14.86 -11.45
C TYR A 275 5.89 -14.45 -12.63
N ASN A 276 5.62 -14.99 -13.82
CA ASN A 276 6.25 -14.46 -15.02
C ASN A 276 5.82 -13.00 -15.29
N PHE A 277 6.52 -12.32 -16.19
CA PHE A 277 6.28 -10.89 -16.48
C PHE A 277 4.82 -10.60 -16.87
N GLU A 278 4.22 -11.43 -17.74
CA GLU A 278 2.84 -11.25 -18.19
C GLU A 278 1.84 -11.33 -17.04
N GLN A 279 1.95 -12.36 -16.21
CA GLN A 279 1.09 -12.56 -15.06
C GLN A 279 1.34 -11.50 -13.97
N ALA A 280 2.57 -11.02 -13.82
CA ALA A 280 2.89 -9.91 -12.93
C ALA A 280 2.18 -8.61 -13.35
N VAL A 281 2.14 -8.29 -14.65
CA VAL A 281 1.39 -7.14 -15.18
C VAL A 281 -0.11 -7.26 -14.89
N ILE A 282 -0.68 -8.44 -15.12
CA ILE A 282 -2.11 -8.72 -14.84
C ILE A 282 -2.38 -8.52 -13.35
N CYS A 283 -1.57 -9.15 -12.50
CA CYS A 283 -1.69 -9.08 -11.04
C CYS A 283 -1.59 -7.65 -10.53
N PHE A 284 -0.61 -6.88 -11.00
CA PHE A 284 -0.42 -5.48 -10.62
C PHE A 284 -1.60 -4.60 -11.08
N SER A 285 -2.10 -4.83 -12.29
CA SER A 285 -3.28 -4.14 -12.80
C SER A 285 -4.54 -4.45 -11.96
N ASP A 286 -4.69 -5.69 -11.51
CA ASP A 286 -5.82 -6.09 -10.68
C ASP A 286 -5.73 -5.54 -9.25
N LEU A 287 -4.53 -5.38 -8.69
CA LEU A 287 -4.31 -4.64 -7.44
C LEU A 287 -4.81 -3.20 -7.57
N ILE A 288 -4.40 -2.49 -8.63
CA ILE A 288 -4.83 -1.11 -8.88
C ILE A 288 -6.35 -1.02 -9.05
N ARG A 289 -6.96 -1.92 -9.85
CA ARG A 289 -8.42 -1.98 -9.99
C ARG A 289 -9.13 -2.34 -8.69
N GLY A 290 -8.50 -3.15 -7.86
CA GLY A 290 -8.95 -3.46 -6.50
C GLY A 290 -8.98 -2.21 -5.64
N TYR A 291 -7.92 -1.42 -5.67
CA TYR A 291 -7.84 -0.14 -4.95
C TYR A 291 -8.93 0.84 -5.37
N PHE A 292 -9.17 1.04 -6.67
CA PHE A 292 -10.26 1.93 -7.09
C PHE A 292 -11.65 1.45 -6.63
N ALA A 293 -11.88 0.14 -6.58
CA ALA A 293 -13.12 -0.40 -6.04
C ALA A 293 -13.21 -0.20 -4.51
N VAL A 294 -12.08 -0.29 -3.80
CA VAL A 294 -12.01 0.07 -2.37
C VAL A 294 -12.33 1.54 -2.18
N ASP A 295 -11.73 2.43 -2.97
CA ASP A 295 -11.98 3.88 -2.87
C ASP A 295 -13.46 4.21 -3.07
N GLU A 296 -14.09 3.63 -4.10
CA GLU A 296 -15.53 3.74 -4.33
C GLU A 296 -16.35 3.25 -3.11
N ALA A 297 -15.99 2.10 -2.53
CA ALA A 297 -16.66 1.57 -1.34
C ALA A 297 -16.44 2.48 -0.11
N VAL A 298 -15.26 3.07 0.04
CA VAL A 298 -14.91 3.97 1.15
C VAL A 298 -15.74 5.26 1.09
N VAL A 299 -15.92 5.83 -0.12
CA VAL A 299 -16.77 7.00 -0.33
C VAL A 299 -18.23 6.66 0.01
N LYS A 300 -18.75 5.55 -0.52
CA LYS A 300 -20.14 5.12 -0.26
C LYS A 300 -20.45 4.74 1.19
N THR A 301 -19.42 4.34 1.94
CA THR A 301 -19.56 4.00 3.36
C THR A 301 -19.26 5.18 4.28
N GLN A 302 -19.10 6.40 3.77
CA GLN A 302 -18.79 7.57 4.61
C GLN A 302 -19.95 7.95 5.56
N GLU A 303 -21.18 7.68 5.14
CA GLU A 303 -22.39 7.97 5.92
C GLU A 303 -22.78 6.83 6.89
N VAL A 304 -22.03 5.72 6.89
CA VAL A 304 -22.31 4.56 7.75
C VAL A 304 -21.73 4.81 9.15
N GLN A 305 -22.56 5.34 10.06
CA GLN A 305 -22.13 5.83 11.37
C GLN A 305 -21.30 4.83 12.19
N TRP A 306 -21.78 3.59 12.36
CA TRP A 306 -21.08 2.59 13.18
C TRP A 306 -19.66 2.28 12.66
N LEU A 307 -19.48 2.29 11.33
CA LEU A 307 -18.19 2.03 10.71
C LEU A 307 -17.27 3.24 10.88
N THR A 308 -17.79 4.45 10.70
CA THR A 308 -17.06 5.70 10.93
C THR A 308 -16.62 5.83 12.39
N ASP A 309 -17.48 5.49 13.36
CA ASP A 309 -17.17 5.50 14.79
C ASP A 309 -16.09 4.47 15.12
N THR A 310 -16.22 3.24 14.60
CA THR A 310 -15.24 2.17 14.80
C THR A 310 -13.87 2.56 14.24
N ILE A 311 -13.83 3.10 13.02
CA ILE A 311 -12.58 3.55 12.39
C ILE A 311 -11.96 4.69 13.19
N SER A 312 -12.75 5.68 13.59
CA SER A 312 -12.26 6.83 14.36
C SER A 312 -11.67 6.37 15.71
N SER A 313 -12.34 5.45 16.39
CA SER A 313 -11.85 4.84 17.63
C SER A 313 -10.50 4.15 17.44
N VAL A 314 -10.36 3.31 16.39
CA VAL A 314 -9.10 2.59 16.13
C VAL A 314 -7.99 3.55 15.72
N VAL A 315 -8.30 4.59 14.94
CA VAL A 315 -7.34 5.64 14.57
C VAL A 315 -6.83 6.35 15.82
N THR A 316 -7.71 6.83 16.70
CA THR A 316 -7.30 7.50 17.95
C THR A 316 -6.47 6.58 18.86
N GLN A 317 -6.86 5.32 19.01
CA GLN A 317 -6.08 4.33 19.77
C GLN A 317 -4.69 4.11 19.14
N THR A 318 -4.62 4.11 17.82
CA THR A 318 -3.36 3.98 17.07
C THR A 318 -2.45 5.18 17.33
N GLU A 319 -2.95 6.40 17.27
CA GLU A 319 -2.18 7.61 17.59
C GLU A 319 -1.65 7.61 19.03
N GLN A 320 -2.49 7.23 19.99
CA GLN A 320 -2.07 7.08 21.38
C GLN A 320 -0.94 6.07 21.52
N THR A 321 -1.00 4.95 20.80
CA THR A 321 0.07 3.94 20.81
C THR A 321 1.35 4.47 20.16
N LEU A 322 1.24 5.29 19.11
CA LEU A 322 2.37 5.89 18.39
C LEU A 322 3.06 7.04 19.13
N THR A 323 2.44 7.57 20.19
CA THR A 323 3.01 8.63 21.03
C THR A 323 3.67 8.10 22.30
N LEU A 324 3.28 6.90 22.73
CA LEU A 324 3.86 6.21 23.90
C LEU A 324 5.17 5.46 23.57
N ASN A 325 5.40 5.13 22.29
CA ASN A 325 6.58 4.45 21.77
C ASN A 325 7.53 5.44 21.07
#